data_AF-A0A2N3DU09-F1
#
_entry.id   AF-A0A2N3DU09-F1
#
_cell.length_a   1.000
_cell.length_b   1.000
_cell.length_c   1.000
_cell.angle_alpha   90.00
_cell.angle_beta   90.00
_cell.angle_gamma   90.00
#
_symmetry.space_group_name_H-M   'P 1'
#
loop_
_entity.id
_entity.type
_entity.pdbx_description
1 polymer ?
#
loop_
_entity_poly.entity_id
_entity_poly.type
_entity_poly.pdbx_seq_one_letter_code
_entity_poly.pdbx_strand_id
1 'polypeptide(L)' 'MNAEREIFDRPDENEADRLADAEADADFAAGRFVDHADVAAWLATWGKPDEKPAPEEWFR' A
#
# COMPACT_ATOMS: atom_id res chain seq x y z
N MET A 1 -17.83 25.49 11.34
CA MET A 1 -18.49 24.28 10.84
C MET A 1 -17.39 23.39 10.28
N ASN A 2 -17.09 22.27 10.95
CA ASN A 2 -16.21 21.25 10.36
C ASN A 2 -17.08 20.48 9.38
N ALA A 3 -16.81 20.61 8.08
CA ALA A 3 -17.48 19.80 7.08
C ALA A 3 -17.22 18.32 7.40
N GLU A 4 -18.28 17.53 7.51
CA GLU A 4 -18.18 16.08 7.60
C GLU A 4 -17.49 15.61 6.31
N ARG A 5 -16.20 15.27 6.36
CA ARG A 5 -15.55 14.59 5.23
C ARG A 5 -16.10 13.18 5.23
N GLU A 6 -16.90 12.81 4.22
CA GLU A 6 -17.28 11.42 4.04
C GLU A 6 -16.00 10.60 3.88
N ILE A 7 -15.81 9.58 4.73
CA ILE A 7 -14.60 8.75 4.75
C ILE A 7 -14.33 8.02 3.41
N PHE A 8 -15.35 8.00 2.54
CA PHE A 8 -15.32 7.39 1.22
C PHE A 8 -15.38 8.41 0.06
N ASP A 9 -15.50 9.71 0.35
CA ASP A 9 -15.31 10.73 -0.68
C ASP A 9 -13.83 10.75 -1.02
N ARG A 10 -13.50 10.11 -2.16
CA ARG A 10 -12.18 10.27 -2.75
C ARG A 10 -12.14 11.72 -3.25
N PRO A 11 -11.23 12.57 -2.75
CA PRO A 11 -11.01 13.87 -3.38
C PRO A 11 -10.74 13.63 -4.88
N ASP A 12 -11.16 14.56 -5.74
CA ASP A 12 -10.90 14.48 -7.18
C ASP A 12 -9.47 13.99 -7.41
N GLU A 13 -9.34 12.92 -8.20
CA GLU A 13 -8.07 12.23 -8.47
C GLU A 13 -7.05 13.25 -8.97
N ASN A 14 -6.16 13.63 -8.07
CA ASN A 14 -5.26 14.73 -8.30
C ASN A 14 -4.03 14.21 -9.08
N GLU A 15 -3.20 15.14 -9.55
CA GLU A 15 -2.02 14.77 -10.34
C GLU A 15 -1.09 13.80 -9.60
N ALA A 16 -1.00 13.88 -8.26
CA ALA A 16 -0.16 13.00 -7.48
C ALA A 16 -0.69 11.56 -7.47
N ASP A 17 -2.02 11.37 -7.42
CA ASP A 17 -2.62 10.03 -7.46
C ASP A 17 -2.34 9.34 -8.81
N ARG A 18 -2.48 10.08 -9.92
CA ARG A 18 -2.19 9.54 -11.26
C ARG A 18 -0.71 9.21 -11.47
N LEU A 19 0.18 10.03 -10.91
CA LEU A 19 1.61 9.75 -10.94
C LEU A 19 1.96 8.50 -10.13
N ALA A 20 1.33 8.32 -8.96
CA ALA A 20 1.53 7.14 -8.12
C ALA A 20 1.04 5.86 -8.81
N ASP A 21 -0.11 5.90 -9.47
CA ASP A 21 -0.62 4.75 -10.24
C ASP A 21 0.31 4.40 -11.41
N ALA A 22 0.82 5.40 -12.14
CA ALA A 22 1.77 5.19 -13.24
C ALA A 22 3.12 4.60 -12.75
N GLU A 23 3.58 5.01 -11.57
CA GLU A 23 4.76 4.43 -10.92
C GLU A 23 4.53 2.97 -10.53
N ALA A 24 3.38 2.66 -9.94
CA ALA A 24 3.00 1.30 -9.55
C ALA A 24 2.93 0.35 -10.77
N ASP A 25 2.36 0.80 -11.89
CA ASP A 25 2.33 0.03 -13.14
C ASP A 25 3.74 -0.24 -13.69
N ALA A 26 4.63 0.76 -13.61
CA ALA A 26 6.02 0.61 -14.04
C ALA A 26 6.81 -0.35 -13.14
N ASP A 27 6.57 -0.33 -11.83
CA ASP A 27 7.13 -1.26 -10.85
C ASP A 27 6.66 -2.70 -11.12
N PHE A 28 5.36 -2.88 -11.36
CA PHE A 28 4.80 -4.18 -11.72
C PHE A 28 5.43 -4.73 -13.01
N ALA A 29 5.51 -3.91 -14.05
CA ALA A 29 6.15 -4.29 -15.32
C ALA A 29 7.63 -4.64 -15.17
N ALA A 30 8.33 -4.01 -14.22
CA ALA A 30 9.72 -4.28 -13.90
C ALA A 30 9.94 -5.44 -12.91
N GLY A 31 8.85 -6.07 -12.42
CA GLY A 31 8.93 -7.14 -11.42
C GLY A 31 9.29 -6.66 -10.01
N ARG A 32 9.15 -5.35 -9.74
CA ARG A 32 9.33 -4.75 -8.40
C ARG A 32 8.02 -4.81 -7.63
N PHE A 33 7.62 -6.00 -7.21
CA PHE A 33 6.45 -6.20 -6.37
C PHE A 33 6.70 -7.31 -5.35
N VAL A 34 5.76 -7.47 -4.43
CA VAL A 34 5.77 -8.50 -3.41
C VAL A 34 4.64 -9.46 -3.70
N ASP A 35 4.93 -10.76 -3.68
CA ASP A 35 3.91 -11.78 -3.86
C ASP A 35 2.86 -11.70 -2.74
N HIS A 36 1.59 -11.82 -3.15
CA HIS A 36 0.47 -11.75 -2.22
C HIS A 36 0.57 -12.76 -1.06
N ALA A 37 1.12 -13.95 -1.33
CA ALA A 37 1.32 -14.99 -0.32
C ALA A 37 2.26 -14.54 0.80
N ASP A 38 3.31 -13.78 0.47
CA ASP A 38 4.28 -13.28 1.44
C ASP A 38 3.67 -12.16 2.30
N VAL A 39 2.89 -11.26 1.66
CA VAL A 39 2.12 -10.23 2.38
C VAL A 39 1.12 -10.88 3.33
N ALA A 40 0.38 -11.90 2.89
CA ALA A 40 -0.59 -12.60 3.71
C ALA A 40 0.07 -13.33 4.90
N ALA A 41 1.22 -13.97 4.67
CA ALA A 41 1.97 -14.63 5.72
C ALA A 41 2.47 -13.65 6.79
N TRP A 42 2.93 -12.47 6.37
CA TRP A 42 3.33 -11.39 7.27
C TRP A 42 2.14 -10.84 8.08
N LEU A 43 1.03 -10.51 7.42
CA LEU A 43 -0.19 -10.04 8.08
C LEU A 43 -0.74 -11.07 9.09
N ALA A 44 -0.54 -12.36 8.83
CA ALA A 44 -0.95 -13.41 9.76
C ALA A 44 -0.17 -13.40 11.09
N THR A 45 0.97 -12.69 11.16
CA THR A 45 1.76 -12.53 12.40
C THR A 45 1.31 -11.34 13.25
N TRP A 46 0.54 -10.40 12.68
CA TRP A 46 0.12 -9.19 13.39
C TRP A 46 -0.73 -9.50 14.62
N GLY A 47 -0.40 -8.85 15.74
CA GLY A 47 -1.08 -9.04 17.01
C GLY A 47 -0.76 -10.36 17.71
N LYS A 48 0.24 -11.10 17.24
CA LYS A 48 0.72 -12.35 17.86
C LYS A 48 2.12 -12.16 18.45
N PRO A 49 2.55 -13.02 19.40
CA PRO A 49 3.90 -12.96 19.95
C PRO A 49 5.03 -13.10 18.92
N ASP A 50 4.75 -13.69 17.76
CA ASP A 50 5.67 -13.87 16.64
C ASP A 50 5.51 -12.82 15.53
N GLU A 51 4.92 -11.66 15.85
CA GLU A 51 4.81 -10.53 14.92
C GLU A 51 6.17 -10.17 14.30
N LYS A 52 6.19 -10.11 12.97
CA LYS A 52 7.38 -9.77 12.21
C LYS A 52 7.30 -8.33 11.70
N PRO A 53 8.42 -7.59 11.64
CA PRO A 53 8.45 -6.30 10.97
C PRO A 53 8.05 -6.47 9.49
N ALA A 54 7.53 -5.40 8.88
CA ALA A 54 7.42 -5.34 7.43
C ALA A 54 8.81 -5.54 6.81
N PRO A 55 8.92 -6.26 5.67
CA PRO A 55 10.20 -6.43 5.00
C PRO A 55 10.82 -5.07 4.61
N GLU A 56 12.10 -4.89 4.94
CA GLU A 56 12.80 -3.61 4.78
C GLU A 56 12.92 -3.19 3.31
N GLU A 57 12.91 -4.15 2.39
CA GLU A 57 12.92 -3.95 0.95
C GLU A 57 11.70 -3.18 0.43
N TRP A 58 10.59 -3.11 1.17
CA TRP A 58 9.39 -2.39 0.75
C TRP A 58 9.49 -0.87 0.97
N PHE A 59 10.46 -0.40 1.76
CA PHE A 59 10.64 1.01 2.10
C PHE A 59 11.78 1.70 1.32
N ARG A 60 12.23 1.09 0.22
CA ARG A 60 13.38 1.55 -0.56
C ARG A 60 13.00 2.45 -1.71
#